data_AF-E8QYE4-F1
#
_entry.id   AF-E8QYE4-F1
#
_cell.length_a   1.000
_cell.length_b   1.000
_cell.length_c   1.000
_cell.angle_alpha   90.00
_cell.angle_beta   90.00
_cell.angle_gamma   90.00
#
_symmetry.space_group_name_H-M   'P 1'
#
loop_
_entity.id
_entity.type
_entity.pdbx_description
1 polymer ?
#
loop_
_entity_poly.entity_id
_entity_poly.type
_entity_poly.pdbx_seq_one_letter_code
_entity_poly.pdbx_strand_id
1 'polypeptide(L)'
;MSLSETARNPVERSGAVVSGCFVRPVSMPTPCGIGSEFVVVIAVASCLHHFAYGVAPRHPLHPNCCAPWTRPIMADLRPLHALRYDVSKVGALSDVTTPPYDVIDAELQRRLEQRSPYNFIRLELTPTQPGDGPEDRYRRAAAILADWRRTGILTYDSAPAYYLYRQTFETETGTHVRTGFLGRVRVDPFGVGSVYPHEQTLSGPKADRLALYRATGCNLSPVFGLYPDDRQDVIRTVEAGVKDKTPSTAIDHLGVKHEMWRVDDLETHAKLQALMADKPIFIADGHHRYETSVADRDAFLAEHPEAADDLEHPCRFALMMFVGMSDPGLLILPTHRLVSGLPGLTAETLAARLAPEFDVEPVDSQEAAWTLIDAQAAQEVFGFGTRADGRWLLARLRSDDTMDRLAADQSPDWRALGVSILHRLVLDHLLADLGTPRCRYVHTLAETRADLADPEGCDLACLVAPATMDQVATLASRLEKMPAKSTYFYPKLLSGLVISPIRRDHES
;
A
#
# COMPACT_ATOMS: atom_id res chain seq x y z
N MET A 1 -3.42 -7.22 64.77
CA MET A 1 -2.36 -7.81 65.64
C MET A 1 -1.32 -8.37 64.70
N SER A 2 -0.04 -8.00 64.65
CA SER A 2 0.79 -6.99 65.35
C SER A 2 1.47 -6.11 64.26
N LEU A 3 1.68 -4.78 64.32
CA LEU A 3 2.36 -3.87 65.28
C LEU A 3 3.90 -3.94 65.32
N SER A 4 4.52 -2.74 65.40
CA SER A 4 5.94 -2.32 65.23
C SER A 4 6.46 -2.29 63.77
N GLU A 5 7.05 -1.23 63.18
CA GLU A 5 7.96 -0.11 63.61
C GLU A 5 9.41 -0.56 63.91
N THR A 6 10.52 0.11 63.53
CA THR A 6 10.87 1.28 62.65
C THR A 6 12.35 1.05 62.16
N ALA A 7 13.20 1.93 61.57
CA ALA A 7 13.27 3.39 61.47
C ALA A 7 14.09 3.97 60.28
N ARG A 8 13.92 5.29 60.14
CA ARG A 8 14.49 6.38 59.29
C ARG A 8 15.98 6.39 58.85
N ASN A 9 16.14 6.94 57.63
CA ASN A 9 17.25 7.70 56.96
C ASN A 9 17.85 8.86 57.84
N PRO A 10 18.86 9.72 57.47
CA PRO A 10 19.45 9.97 56.12
C PRO A 10 20.94 10.50 56.01
N VAL A 11 21.32 10.98 54.80
CA VAL A 11 22.33 12.02 54.42
C VAL A 11 23.84 11.72 54.56
N GLU A 12 24.59 11.84 53.44
CA GLU A 12 25.65 12.88 53.29
C GLU A 12 25.96 13.24 51.81
N ARG A 13 26.65 14.38 51.59
CA ARG A 13 27.00 14.94 50.27
C ARG A 13 28.46 15.41 50.23
N SER A 14 29.22 14.97 49.24
CA SER A 14 30.41 15.65 48.71
C SER A 14 30.63 15.20 47.25
N GLY A 15 31.32 15.94 46.37
CA GLY A 15 31.93 17.26 46.54
C GLY A 15 33.29 17.32 45.84
N ALA A 16 33.31 17.49 44.51
CA ALA A 16 34.54 17.49 43.71
C ALA A 16 34.56 18.63 42.68
N VAL A 17 35.73 19.23 42.47
CA VAL A 17 35.95 20.41 41.59
C VAL A 17 37.19 20.19 40.73
N VAL A 18 37.01 20.24 39.40
CA VAL A 18 38.06 20.44 38.38
C VAL A 18 37.34 21.18 37.24
N SER A 19 37.58 22.45 36.94
CA SER A 19 38.80 23.10 36.41
C SER A 19 39.22 22.56 35.03
N GLY A 20 39.63 23.44 34.11
CA GLY A 20 39.95 23.12 32.72
C GLY A 20 41.25 23.76 32.20
N CYS A 21 41.47 23.66 30.88
CA CYS A 21 42.70 24.03 30.15
C CYS A 21 43.94 23.16 30.51
N PHE A 22 44.68 22.60 29.55
CA PHE A 22 45.40 23.36 28.51
C PHE A 22 45.70 22.55 27.23
N VAL A 23 46.10 23.26 26.16
CA VAL A 23 46.62 22.71 24.89
C VAL A 23 48.14 22.82 24.84
N ARG A 24 48.85 21.86 24.22
CA ARG A 24 50.18 22.11 23.61
C ARG A 24 50.50 21.14 22.46
N PRO A 25 51.05 21.63 21.32
CA PRO A 25 51.47 20.80 20.19
C PRO A 25 52.96 20.39 20.26
N VAL A 26 53.36 19.44 19.41
CA VAL A 26 54.76 19.08 19.11
C VAL A 26 54.90 18.84 17.60
N SER A 27 56.03 19.22 17.00
CA SER A 27 56.22 19.25 15.54
C SER A 27 57.58 18.71 15.10
N MET A 28 57.56 17.73 14.16
CA MET A 28 58.55 17.29 13.14
C MET A 28 60.07 17.28 13.46
N PRO A 29 60.82 16.34 12.86
CA PRO A 29 61.41 16.66 11.54
C PRO A 29 61.22 15.55 10.48
N THR A 30 61.25 15.94 9.19
CA THR A 30 61.37 15.06 8.01
C THR A 30 62.81 15.03 7.49
N PRO A 31 63.15 14.14 6.53
CA PRO A 31 63.31 14.64 5.16
C PRO A 31 62.92 13.66 4.02
N CYS A 32 62.60 14.24 2.85
CA CYS A 32 62.59 13.66 1.48
C CYS A 32 61.76 12.37 1.19
N GLY A 33 60.99 12.30 0.09
CA GLY A 33 60.68 13.31 -0.93
C GLY A 33 60.01 12.71 -2.19
N ILE A 34 59.47 13.58 -3.05
CA ILE A 34 58.73 13.28 -4.32
C ILE A 34 57.33 12.65 -4.09
N GLY A 35 56.23 13.15 -4.67
CA GLY A 35 56.06 14.43 -5.38
C GLY A 35 54.94 14.46 -6.44
N SER A 36 53.73 14.88 -6.06
CA SER A 36 52.73 15.48 -6.96
C SER A 36 51.65 16.20 -6.13
N GLU A 37 51.15 17.34 -6.63
CA GLU A 37 50.24 18.22 -5.89
C GLU A 37 48.80 18.15 -6.43
N PHE A 38 47.82 18.29 -5.55
CA PHE A 38 46.61 19.10 -5.80
C PHE A 38 45.96 19.45 -4.45
N VAL A 39 45.76 20.74 -4.17
CA VAL A 39 45.17 21.23 -2.92
C VAL A 39 43.91 22.02 -3.23
N VAL A 40 42.80 21.67 -2.56
CA VAL A 40 41.52 22.37 -2.69
C VAL A 40 41.50 23.59 -1.77
N VAL A 41 41.25 24.77 -2.34
CA VAL A 41 41.09 26.03 -1.59
C VAL A 41 39.61 26.24 -1.25
N ILE A 42 39.30 26.30 0.05
CA ILE A 42 37.97 26.70 0.54
C ILE A 42 37.99 28.23 0.71
N ALA A 43 37.18 28.94 -0.08
CA ALA A 43 37.02 30.38 0.01
C ALA A 43 35.81 30.74 0.89
N VAL A 44 36.04 31.46 1.99
CA VAL A 44 34.98 32.09 2.81
C VAL A 44 35.02 33.60 2.54
N ALA A 45 33.91 34.16 2.06
CA ALA A 45 33.80 35.57 1.72
C ALA A 45 32.77 36.29 2.60
N SER A 46 33.25 37.20 3.44
CA SER A 46 32.42 38.16 4.19
C SER A 46 32.38 39.51 3.44
N CYS A 47 31.22 40.16 3.38
CA CYS A 47 31.07 41.50 2.81
C CYS A 47 30.26 42.42 3.75
N LEU A 48 30.79 43.61 4.03
CA LEU A 48 30.14 44.67 4.82
C LEU A 48 30.76 46.04 4.45
N HIS A 49 29.91 47.06 4.25
CA HIS A 49 30.27 48.45 3.89
C HIS A 49 30.95 48.59 2.49
N HIS A 50 30.82 49.66 1.69
CA HIS A 50 30.01 50.90 1.72
C HIS A 50 29.84 51.39 0.24
N PHE A 51 29.19 52.49 -0.16
CA PHE A 51 28.64 53.68 0.54
C PHE A 51 27.20 53.99 0.02
N ALA A 52 26.85 55.26 -0.24
CA ALA A 52 25.55 55.69 -0.80
C ALA A 52 25.68 56.84 -1.83
N TYR A 53 24.73 56.90 -2.78
CA TYR A 53 24.13 58.13 -3.34
C TYR A 53 22.77 57.73 -3.98
N GLY A 54 21.75 58.59 -3.93
CA GLY A 54 20.38 58.19 -4.23
C GLY A 54 19.61 59.08 -5.21
N VAL A 55 18.81 58.44 -6.06
CA VAL A 55 17.65 59.01 -6.78
C VAL A 55 16.57 57.92 -6.78
N ALA A 56 15.31 58.30 -6.51
CA ALA A 56 14.21 57.35 -6.37
C ALA A 56 13.12 57.53 -7.45
N PRO A 57 12.75 56.45 -8.18
CA PRO A 57 11.44 56.33 -8.82
C PRO A 57 10.48 55.50 -7.95
N ARG A 58 9.17 55.74 -8.10
CA ARG A 58 8.11 55.08 -7.32
C ARG A 58 7.57 53.83 -8.04
N HIS A 59 7.62 52.66 -7.40
CA HIS A 59 6.69 51.55 -7.66
C HIS A 59 6.44 50.75 -6.36
N PRO A 60 5.27 50.12 -6.17
CA PRO A 60 4.92 49.45 -4.93
C PRO A 60 5.66 48.12 -4.74
N LEU A 61 6.06 47.84 -3.50
CA LEU A 61 6.67 46.58 -3.10
C LEU A 61 5.60 45.49 -2.96
N HIS A 62 5.71 44.40 -3.73
CA HIS A 62 5.08 43.13 -3.36
C HIS A 62 5.90 42.45 -2.26
N PRO A 63 5.32 42.10 -1.11
CA PRO A 63 5.98 41.25 -0.12
C PRO A 63 5.96 39.76 -0.51
N ASN A 64 6.83 38.97 0.12
CA ASN A 64 6.83 37.50 0.16
C ASN A 64 7.27 36.74 -1.10
N CYS A 65 8.54 36.87 -1.48
CA CYS A 65 9.29 35.82 -2.20
C CYS A 65 10.35 35.15 -1.30
N CYS A 66 9.92 34.69 -0.12
CA CYS A 66 10.70 33.82 0.77
C CYS A 66 9.89 32.55 1.07
N ALA A 67 9.77 31.66 0.08
CA ALA A 67 9.33 30.30 0.35
C ALA A 67 10.39 29.63 1.24
N PRO A 68 10.04 29.07 2.41
CA PRO A 68 10.99 28.28 3.17
C PRO A 68 11.36 27.05 2.35
N TRP A 69 12.64 26.68 2.34
CA TRP A 69 13.10 25.46 1.68
C TRP A 69 12.53 24.26 2.43
N THR A 70 11.39 23.75 1.97
CA THR A 70 10.84 22.47 2.41
C THR A 70 11.89 21.41 2.17
N ARG A 71 12.35 20.74 3.24
CA ARG A 71 13.15 19.52 3.10
C ARG A 71 12.38 18.55 2.19
N PRO A 72 13.06 17.82 1.28
CA PRO A 72 12.39 16.74 0.57
C PRO A 72 11.73 15.82 1.61
N ILE A 73 10.47 15.45 1.36
CA ILE A 73 9.70 14.66 2.30
C ILE A 73 10.22 13.23 2.17
N MET A 74 11.18 12.87 3.02
CA MET A 74 11.86 11.58 2.92
C MET A 74 10.97 10.43 3.39
N ALA A 75 10.99 9.34 2.63
CA ALA A 75 10.42 8.07 3.03
C ALA A 75 11.26 7.45 4.16
N ASP A 76 10.70 7.45 5.37
CA ASP A 76 11.32 6.91 6.57
C ASP A 76 10.94 5.44 6.72
N LEU A 77 11.80 4.57 6.17
CA LEU A 77 11.67 3.13 6.25
C LEU A 77 12.49 2.58 7.42
N ARG A 78 11.92 1.61 8.14
CA ARG A 78 12.57 0.92 9.26
C ARG A 78 12.45 -0.60 9.17
N PRO A 79 13.48 -1.35 9.60
CA PRO A 79 13.33 -2.77 9.92
C PRO A 79 12.43 -2.92 11.15
N LEU A 80 11.89 -4.11 11.39
CA LEU A 80 11.01 -4.38 12.54
C LEU A 80 11.39 -5.64 13.31
N HIS A 81 11.15 -5.63 14.62
CA HIS A 81 10.93 -6.85 15.39
C HIS A 81 9.56 -7.41 15.00
N ALA A 82 9.52 -8.21 13.93
CA ALA A 82 8.28 -8.88 13.55
C ALA A 82 7.89 -9.93 14.59
N LEU A 83 6.58 -10.11 14.75
CA LEU A 83 6.00 -11.31 15.34
C LEU A 83 5.67 -12.28 14.19
N ARG A 84 6.08 -13.54 14.32
CA ARG A 84 6.03 -14.56 13.25
C ARG A 84 5.65 -15.94 13.77
N TYR A 85 5.15 -16.82 12.91
CA TYR A 85 4.90 -18.22 13.27
C TYR A 85 6.17 -19.02 13.55
N ASP A 86 6.14 -19.78 14.65
CA ASP A 86 7.09 -20.85 14.95
C ASP A 86 6.72 -22.11 14.15
N VAL A 87 7.38 -22.31 13.00
CA VAL A 87 7.17 -23.45 12.10
C VAL A 87 7.35 -24.82 12.77
N SER A 88 8.07 -24.91 13.89
CA SER A 88 8.20 -26.17 14.63
C SER A 88 6.92 -26.59 15.35
N LYS A 89 5.98 -25.65 15.57
CA LYS A 89 4.69 -25.88 16.23
C LYS A 89 3.50 -25.86 15.29
N VAL A 90 3.57 -25.10 14.21
CA VAL A 90 2.49 -25.01 13.21
C VAL A 90 2.66 -25.92 12.00
N GLY A 91 3.86 -26.47 11.76
CA GLY A 91 4.16 -27.18 10.54
C GLY A 91 4.32 -26.22 9.35
N ALA A 92 3.43 -26.31 8.37
CA ALA A 92 3.52 -25.53 7.14
C ALA A 92 2.81 -24.17 7.24
N LEU A 93 3.50 -23.10 6.79
CA LEU A 93 2.90 -21.76 6.70
C LEU A 93 1.68 -21.72 5.75
N SER A 94 1.65 -22.61 4.74
CA SER A 94 0.52 -22.84 3.84
C SER A 94 -0.81 -23.12 4.57
N ASP A 95 -0.75 -23.70 5.77
CA ASP A 95 -1.94 -24.12 6.52
C ASP A 95 -2.37 -23.11 7.58
N VAL A 96 -1.46 -22.22 8.01
CA VAL A 96 -1.72 -21.20 9.05
C VAL A 96 -1.83 -19.77 8.55
N THR A 97 -1.62 -19.49 7.27
CA THR A 97 -1.68 -18.12 6.73
C THR A 97 -2.92 -17.90 5.85
N THR A 98 -3.21 -16.65 5.47
CA THR A 98 -4.47 -16.27 4.79
C THR A 98 -4.30 -15.12 3.77
N PRO A 99 -5.06 -15.07 2.66
CA PRO A 99 -5.22 -13.85 1.87
C PRO A 99 -5.72 -12.64 2.71
N PRO A 100 -5.72 -11.40 2.18
CA PRO A 100 -6.21 -10.24 2.93
C PRO A 100 -7.73 -10.27 3.08
N TYR A 101 -8.24 -9.62 4.13
CA TYR A 101 -9.66 -9.67 4.53
C TYR A 101 -10.67 -9.27 3.45
N ASP A 102 -10.27 -8.48 2.46
CA ASP A 102 -11.14 -7.89 1.43
C ASP A 102 -11.33 -8.76 0.18
N VAL A 103 -10.70 -9.95 0.12
CA VAL A 103 -10.92 -10.96 -0.93
C VAL A 103 -11.40 -12.31 -0.38
N ILE A 104 -11.95 -12.33 0.84
CA ILE A 104 -12.38 -13.55 1.52
C ILE A 104 -13.90 -13.65 1.55
N ASP A 105 -14.45 -14.59 0.81
CA ASP A 105 -15.85 -15.02 0.92
C ASP A 105 -16.07 -15.97 2.12
N ALA A 106 -17.33 -16.20 2.48
CA ALA A 106 -17.70 -17.00 3.64
C ALA A 106 -17.35 -18.51 3.52
N GLU A 107 -17.18 -19.06 2.31
CA GLU A 107 -16.73 -20.43 2.08
C GLU A 107 -15.19 -20.53 2.12
N LEU A 108 -14.48 -19.56 1.58
CA LEU A 108 -13.03 -19.45 1.79
C LEU A 108 -12.69 -19.27 3.29
N GLN A 109 -13.43 -18.44 4.02
CA GLN A 109 -13.30 -18.31 5.47
C GLN A 109 -13.47 -19.65 6.20
N ARG A 110 -14.56 -20.39 5.93
CA ARG A 110 -14.79 -21.72 6.52
C ARG A 110 -13.65 -22.69 6.24
N ARG A 111 -13.17 -22.74 4.99
CA ARG A 111 -12.05 -23.62 4.59
C ARG A 111 -10.75 -23.25 5.30
N LEU A 112 -10.43 -21.96 5.44
CA LEU A 112 -9.26 -21.48 6.17
C LEU A 112 -9.34 -21.79 7.68
N GLU A 113 -10.51 -21.60 8.29
CA GLU A 113 -10.75 -21.92 9.71
C GLU A 113 -10.61 -23.43 9.99
N GLN A 114 -11.09 -24.28 9.08
CA GLN A 114 -10.96 -25.74 9.18
C GLN A 114 -9.53 -26.22 8.91
N ARG A 115 -8.74 -25.51 8.09
CA ARG A 115 -7.38 -25.89 7.70
C ARG A 115 -6.39 -25.91 8.86
N SER A 116 -6.54 -25.02 9.84
CA SER A 116 -5.75 -25.07 11.08
C SER A 116 -6.40 -24.35 12.25
N PRO A 117 -6.28 -24.87 13.51
CA PRO A 117 -6.63 -24.10 14.71
C PRO A 117 -5.78 -22.82 14.87
N TYR A 118 -4.63 -22.75 14.19
CA TYR A 118 -3.73 -21.59 14.21
C TYR A 118 -3.82 -20.74 12.94
N ASN A 119 -4.81 -20.93 12.06
CA ASN A 119 -4.92 -20.14 10.83
C ASN A 119 -5.22 -18.65 11.11
N PHE A 120 -4.42 -17.77 10.49
CA PHE A 120 -4.41 -16.32 10.68
C PHE A 120 -5.75 -15.63 10.34
N ILE A 121 -6.66 -16.30 9.61
CA ILE A 121 -8.06 -15.86 9.46
C ILE A 121 -8.72 -15.52 10.80
N ARG A 122 -8.34 -16.24 11.87
CA ARG A 122 -8.82 -16.09 13.24
C ARG A 122 -8.43 -14.74 13.86
N LEU A 123 -7.46 -14.04 13.29
CA LEU A 123 -7.03 -12.68 13.65
C LEU A 123 -7.45 -11.64 12.59
N GLU A 124 -7.23 -11.92 11.31
CA GLU A 124 -7.47 -10.96 10.22
C GLU A 124 -8.97 -10.72 9.94
N LEU A 125 -9.82 -11.74 10.13
CA LEU A 125 -11.27 -11.68 9.94
C LEU A 125 -12.01 -12.54 10.99
N THR A 126 -11.76 -12.26 12.27
CA THR A 126 -12.40 -12.99 13.38
C THR A 126 -13.93 -12.96 13.28
N PRO A 127 -14.61 -14.13 13.23
CA PRO A 127 -16.06 -14.19 13.01
C PRO A 127 -16.85 -13.73 14.24
N THR A 128 -17.97 -13.03 13.98
CA THR A 128 -19.01 -12.72 14.98
C THR A 128 -19.77 -13.98 15.36
N GLN A 129 -20.01 -14.21 16.65
CA GLN A 129 -20.81 -15.33 17.15
C GLN A 129 -22.21 -14.88 17.62
N PRO A 130 -23.20 -15.79 17.68
CA PRO A 130 -24.53 -15.46 18.20
C PRO A 130 -24.47 -14.97 19.65
N GLY A 131 -24.83 -13.70 19.88
CA GLY A 131 -24.77 -13.05 21.19
C GLY A 131 -23.57 -12.12 21.40
N ASP A 132 -22.64 -12.02 20.45
CA ASP A 132 -21.53 -11.05 20.50
C ASP A 132 -22.06 -9.61 20.45
N GLY A 133 -21.51 -8.74 21.29
CA GLY A 133 -21.59 -7.29 21.13
C GLY A 133 -20.60 -6.78 20.06
N PRO A 134 -20.68 -5.49 19.67
CA PRO A 134 -19.87 -4.93 18.58
C PRO A 134 -18.34 -5.12 18.75
N GLU A 135 -17.85 -5.14 19.99
CA GLU A 135 -16.42 -5.22 20.30
C GLU A 135 -15.89 -6.65 20.50
N ASP A 136 -16.77 -7.64 20.67
CA ASP A 136 -16.37 -8.93 21.24
C ASP A 136 -15.53 -9.77 20.27
N ARG A 137 -15.71 -9.61 18.96
CA ARG A 137 -14.81 -10.21 17.96
C ARG A 137 -13.39 -9.62 17.97
N TYR A 138 -13.21 -8.32 18.27
CA TYR A 138 -11.87 -7.72 18.38
C TYR A 138 -11.19 -8.14 19.69
N ARG A 139 -11.95 -8.20 20.80
CA ARG A 139 -11.47 -8.78 22.07
C ARG A 139 -11.06 -10.25 21.89
N ARG A 140 -11.81 -11.02 21.10
CA ARG A 140 -11.50 -12.41 20.75
C ARG A 140 -10.21 -12.50 19.92
N ALA A 141 -10.01 -11.62 18.94
CA ALA A 141 -8.76 -11.52 18.18
C ALA A 141 -7.56 -11.23 19.10
N ALA A 142 -7.70 -10.26 20.01
CA ALA A 142 -6.68 -9.90 20.99
C ALA A 142 -6.31 -11.09 21.90
N ALA A 143 -7.32 -11.79 22.44
CA ALA A 143 -7.11 -12.95 23.29
C ALA A 143 -6.42 -14.12 22.56
N ILE A 144 -6.77 -14.36 21.29
CA ILE A 144 -6.12 -15.37 20.44
C ILE A 144 -4.65 -14.99 20.18
N LEU A 145 -4.38 -13.72 19.84
CA LEU A 145 -3.02 -13.22 19.62
C LEU A 145 -2.16 -13.31 20.88
N ALA A 146 -2.70 -12.91 22.04
CA ALA A 146 -2.03 -13.02 23.32
C ALA A 146 -1.75 -14.48 23.70
N ASP A 147 -2.69 -15.41 23.45
CA ASP A 147 -2.47 -16.83 23.68
C ASP A 147 -1.41 -17.43 22.75
N TRP A 148 -1.42 -17.07 21.46
CA TRP A 148 -0.42 -17.53 20.50
C TRP A 148 0.98 -16.97 20.81
N ARG A 149 1.09 -15.74 21.33
CA ARG A 149 2.35 -15.21 21.90
C ARG A 149 2.80 -15.99 23.14
N ARG A 150 1.89 -16.22 24.09
CA ARG A 150 2.12 -16.90 25.38
C ARG A 150 2.53 -18.38 25.22
N THR A 151 1.94 -19.09 24.26
CA THR A 151 2.29 -20.46 23.88
C THR A 151 3.46 -20.53 22.90
N GLY A 152 3.86 -19.38 22.35
CA GLY A 152 4.90 -19.24 21.34
C GLY A 152 4.55 -19.91 20.00
N ILE A 153 3.26 -20.05 19.66
CA ILE A 153 2.82 -20.29 18.29
C ILE A 153 3.25 -19.13 17.39
N LEU A 154 3.20 -17.92 17.95
CA LEU A 154 3.81 -16.71 17.42
C LEU A 154 4.99 -16.29 18.31
N THR A 155 6.14 -15.99 17.72
CA THR A 155 7.37 -15.58 18.42
C THR A 155 7.99 -14.35 17.75
N TYR A 156 8.79 -13.59 18.51
CA TYR A 156 9.50 -12.41 17.99
C TYR A 156 10.79 -12.79 17.27
N ASP A 157 11.07 -12.10 16.16
CA ASP A 157 12.40 -12.11 15.55
C ASP A 157 13.45 -11.49 16.49
N SER A 158 14.59 -12.18 16.61
CA SER A 158 15.65 -11.92 17.59
C SER A 158 16.32 -10.53 17.49
N ALA A 159 16.14 -9.84 16.38
CA ALA A 159 16.65 -8.51 16.08
C ALA A 159 15.79 -7.90 14.95
N PRO A 160 15.76 -6.57 14.78
CA PRO A 160 15.01 -5.94 13.69
C PRO A 160 15.45 -6.46 12.33
N ALA A 161 14.50 -6.67 11.42
CA ALA A 161 14.80 -7.06 10.05
C ALA A 161 13.85 -6.41 9.04
N TYR A 162 14.31 -6.32 7.79
CA TYR A 162 13.43 -6.31 6.62
C TYR A 162 13.23 -7.76 6.15
N TYR A 163 12.29 -8.01 5.23
CA TYR A 163 12.09 -9.36 4.69
C TYR A 163 11.98 -9.31 3.17
N LEU A 164 12.91 -9.91 2.44
CA LEU A 164 12.72 -10.14 1.01
C LEU A 164 11.52 -11.06 0.86
N TYR A 165 10.56 -10.71 0.00
CA TYR A 165 9.33 -11.46 -0.21
C TYR A 165 9.07 -11.59 -1.71
N ARG A 166 9.07 -12.83 -2.18
CA ARG A 166 8.86 -13.21 -3.57
C ARG A 166 7.57 -14.02 -3.72
N GLN A 167 6.85 -13.80 -4.80
CA GLN A 167 5.64 -14.52 -5.18
C GLN A 167 5.81 -15.07 -6.59
N THR A 168 5.67 -16.39 -6.75
CA THR A 168 5.69 -17.07 -8.06
C THR A 168 4.31 -17.64 -8.33
N PHE A 169 3.76 -17.36 -9.51
CA PHE A 169 2.38 -17.66 -9.85
C PHE A 169 2.20 -17.88 -11.36
N GLU A 170 1.18 -18.65 -11.72
CA GLU A 170 0.82 -18.89 -13.12
C GLU A 170 -0.29 -17.94 -13.60
N THR A 171 -0.30 -17.71 -14.91
CA THR A 171 -1.33 -16.97 -15.65
C THR A 171 -1.48 -17.58 -17.04
N GLU A 172 -2.45 -17.11 -17.83
CA GLU A 172 -2.62 -17.53 -19.23
C GLU A 172 -1.40 -17.16 -20.12
N THR A 173 -0.59 -16.18 -19.72
CA THR A 173 0.67 -15.80 -20.39
C THR A 173 1.91 -16.54 -19.85
N GLY A 174 1.73 -17.43 -18.87
CA GLY A 174 2.78 -18.27 -18.26
C GLY A 174 3.14 -17.91 -16.82
N THR A 175 4.30 -18.38 -16.37
CA THR A 175 4.82 -18.20 -15.02
C THR A 175 5.40 -16.80 -14.80
N HIS A 176 4.94 -16.12 -13.76
CA HIS A 176 5.44 -14.81 -13.34
C HIS A 176 6.09 -14.87 -11.96
N VAL A 177 7.01 -13.93 -11.71
CA VAL A 177 7.73 -13.80 -10.43
C VAL A 177 7.76 -12.34 -10.02
N ARG A 178 7.03 -11.99 -8.95
CA ARG A 178 7.07 -10.65 -8.34
C ARG A 178 7.97 -10.65 -7.12
N THR A 179 8.91 -9.70 -7.03
CA THR A 179 9.83 -9.62 -5.88
C THR A 179 9.78 -8.23 -5.24
N GLY A 180 9.62 -8.20 -3.92
CA GLY A 180 9.66 -6.97 -3.13
C GLY A 180 10.26 -7.22 -1.76
N PHE A 181 10.10 -6.27 -0.86
CA PHE A 181 10.48 -6.43 0.54
C PHE A 181 9.41 -5.92 1.49
N LEU A 182 9.28 -6.56 2.66
CA LEU A 182 8.46 -6.11 3.77
C LEU A 182 9.30 -5.29 4.75
N GLY A 183 8.72 -4.21 5.25
CA GLY A 183 9.29 -3.36 6.28
C GLY A 183 8.24 -2.45 6.91
N ARG A 184 8.69 -1.48 7.69
CA ARG A 184 7.84 -0.39 8.20
C ARG A 184 8.10 0.89 7.40
N VAL A 185 7.05 1.65 7.10
CA VAL A 185 7.14 3.06 6.68
C VAL A 185 6.49 3.94 7.73
N ARG A 186 7.07 5.12 8.01
CA ARG A 186 6.39 6.12 8.85
C ARG A 186 5.05 6.48 8.23
N VAL A 187 3.98 6.47 9.01
CA VAL A 187 2.69 6.98 8.56
C VAL A 187 2.64 8.47 8.78
N ASP A 188 2.16 9.17 7.76
CA ASP A 188 1.92 10.60 7.64
C ASP A 188 0.60 10.78 6.87
N PRO A 189 -0.22 11.82 7.14
CA PRO A 189 -1.43 12.09 6.36
C PRO A 189 -1.11 12.26 4.86
N PHE A 190 -2.03 11.83 3.98
CA PHE A 190 -1.83 12.00 2.53
C PHE A 190 -1.67 13.48 2.17
N GLY A 191 -0.65 13.79 1.37
CA GLY A 191 -0.26 15.17 1.03
C GLY A 191 0.68 15.84 2.06
N VAL A 192 1.00 15.17 3.17
CA VAL A 192 2.02 15.60 4.15
C VAL A 192 3.26 14.69 4.12
N GLY A 193 3.06 13.39 3.91
CA GLY A 193 4.12 12.40 3.78
C GLY A 193 4.57 12.12 2.35
N SER A 194 5.54 11.21 2.19
CA SER A 194 6.00 10.67 0.90
C SER A 194 5.16 9.52 0.36
N VAL A 195 4.10 9.15 1.09
CA VAL A 195 3.17 8.08 0.74
C VAL A 195 1.90 8.69 0.13
N TYR A 196 1.56 8.25 -1.07
CA TYR A 196 0.47 8.79 -1.87
C TYR A 196 -0.54 7.69 -2.26
N PRO A 197 -1.85 7.98 -2.26
CA PRO A 197 -2.87 7.06 -2.74
C PRO A 197 -2.99 7.15 -4.27
N HIS A 198 -2.94 6.03 -4.99
CA HIS A 198 -3.15 6.03 -6.45
C HIS A 198 -4.65 6.04 -6.84
N GLU A 199 -5.53 5.67 -5.91
CA GLU A 199 -6.97 5.46 -6.13
C GLU A 199 -7.83 6.24 -5.11
N GLN A 200 -9.08 6.54 -5.47
CA GLN A 200 -10.08 7.11 -4.57
C GLN A 200 -10.61 6.09 -3.53
N THR A 201 -10.59 6.44 -2.24
CA THR A 201 -11.00 5.55 -1.15
C THR A 201 -12.51 5.57 -0.87
N LEU A 202 -13.09 4.38 -0.62
CA LEU A 202 -14.49 4.22 -0.16
C LEU A 202 -14.56 4.19 1.38
N SER A 203 -15.45 4.96 2.00
CA SER A 203 -15.40 5.28 3.45
C SER A 203 -15.70 4.12 4.43
N GLY A 204 -16.20 2.98 3.97
CA GLY A 204 -16.76 1.91 4.82
C GLY A 204 -15.77 1.17 5.75
N PRO A 205 -14.68 0.55 5.26
CA PRO A 205 -13.93 -0.45 6.05
C PRO A 205 -13.10 0.08 7.24
N LYS A 206 -12.96 1.40 7.38
CA LYS A 206 -11.98 2.01 8.30
C LYS A 206 -12.25 1.75 9.78
N ALA A 207 -13.53 1.72 10.19
CA ALA A 207 -13.90 1.54 11.60
C ALA A 207 -13.57 0.13 12.13
N ASP A 208 -13.86 -0.91 11.34
CA ASP A 208 -13.55 -2.31 11.65
C ASP A 208 -12.03 -2.52 11.85
N ARG A 209 -11.23 -2.03 10.90
CA ARG A 209 -9.77 -2.13 10.96
C ARG A 209 -9.19 -1.35 12.15
N LEU A 210 -9.74 -0.18 12.48
CA LEU A 210 -9.29 0.62 13.63
C LEU A 210 -9.57 -0.09 14.96
N ALA A 211 -10.76 -0.67 15.14
CA ALA A 211 -11.09 -1.44 16.33
C ALA A 211 -10.18 -2.68 16.48
N LEU A 212 -9.91 -3.38 15.37
CA LEU A 212 -8.99 -4.53 15.34
C LEU A 212 -7.53 -4.14 15.67
N TYR A 213 -7.01 -3.03 15.11
CA TYR A 213 -5.66 -2.54 15.40
C TYR A 213 -5.51 -2.11 16.86
N ARG A 214 -6.52 -1.41 17.41
CA ARG A 214 -6.58 -1.02 18.83
C ARG A 214 -6.60 -2.23 19.76
N ALA A 215 -7.44 -3.23 19.47
CA ALA A 215 -7.57 -4.41 20.32
C ALA A 215 -6.34 -5.34 20.27
N THR A 216 -5.66 -5.45 19.12
CA THR A 216 -4.52 -6.37 18.94
C THR A 216 -3.15 -5.71 19.11
N GLY A 217 -3.09 -4.38 19.18
CA GLY A 217 -1.83 -3.62 19.23
C GLY A 217 -0.92 -3.85 18.02
N CYS A 218 -1.46 -4.33 16.88
CA CYS A 218 -0.68 -4.78 15.72
C CYS A 218 -1.30 -4.34 14.37
N ASN A 219 -0.46 -4.06 13.37
CA ASN A 219 -0.86 -4.29 11.98
C ASN A 219 -0.73 -5.78 11.66
N LEU A 220 -1.83 -6.40 11.24
CA LEU A 220 -1.93 -7.83 10.97
C LEU A 220 -1.62 -8.21 9.50
N SER A 221 -1.89 -7.29 8.56
CA SER A 221 -1.67 -7.48 7.12
C SER A 221 -0.98 -6.27 6.47
N PRO A 222 -0.06 -6.48 5.50
CA PRO A 222 0.76 -5.41 4.93
C PRO A 222 0.00 -4.54 3.91
N VAL A 223 0.20 -3.22 3.97
CA VAL A 223 -0.12 -2.31 2.85
C VAL A 223 0.77 -2.67 1.66
N PHE A 224 0.29 -2.51 0.43
CA PHE A 224 1.11 -2.70 -0.78
C PHE A 224 1.51 -1.33 -1.33
N GLY A 225 2.81 -1.01 -1.26
CA GLY A 225 3.41 0.19 -1.82
C GLY A 225 4.27 -0.11 -3.06
N LEU A 226 4.25 0.82 -4.02
CA LEU A 226 5.09 0.83 -5.21
C LEU A 226 6.06 2.01 -5.16
N TYR A 227 7.24 1.85 -5.73
CA TYR A 227 8.24 2.92 -5.86
C TYR A 227 8.92 2.88 -7.24
N PRO A 228 9.37 4.02 -7.80
CA PRO A 228 10.13 4.03 -9.04
C PRO A 228 11.52 3.43 -8.83
N ASP A 229 11.90 2.41 -9.60
CA ASP A 229 13.22 1.78 -9.55
C ASP A 229 13.60 1.14 -10.90
N ASP A 230 13.62 1.95 -11.95
CA ASP A 230 13.89 1.54 -13.34
C ASP A 230 15.22 0.76 -13.48
N ARG A 231 16.17 1.04 -12.57
CA ARG A 231 17.46 0.36 -12.49
C ARG A 231 17.43 -0.92 -11.66
N GLN A 232 16.39 -1.18 -10.86
CA GLN A 232 16.27 -2.29 -9.90
C GLN A 232 17.41 -2.31 -8.85
N ASP A 233 17.92 -1.14 -8.45
CA ASP A 233 19.02 -1.05 -7.47
C ASP A 233 18.57 -1.34 -6.03
N VAL A 234 17.28 -1.07 -5.71
CA VAL A 234 16.72 -1.39 -4.38
C VAL A 234 16.63 -2.89 -4.21
N ILE A 235 15.94 -3.59 -5.13
CA ILE A 235 15.65 -5.02 -4.92
C ILE A 235 16.93 -5.89 -4.95
N ARG A 236 17.90 -5.57 -5.83
CA ARG A 236 19.23 -6.22 -5.83
C ARG A 236 19.98 -6.04 -4.51
N THR A 237 19.82 -4.88 -3.86
CA THR A 237 20.43 -4.64 -2.54
C THR A 237 19.82 -5.58 -1.48
N VAL A 238 18.50 -5.76 -1.49
CA VAL A 238 17.81 -6.69 -0.56
C VAL A 238 18.16 -8.15 -0.85
N GLU A 239 18.22 -8.55 -2.13
CA GLU A 239 18.58 -9.92 -2.55
C GLU A 239 20.01 -10.28 -2.15
N ALA A 240 20.96 -9.35 -2.26
CA ALA A 240 22.34 -9.57 -1.83
C ALA A 240 22.44 -9.92 -0.33
N GLY A 241 21.64 -9.28 0.52
CA GLY A 241 21.57 -9.53 1.97
C GLY A 241 20.96 -10.87 2.38
N VAL A 242 20.49 -11.70 1.43
CA VAL A 242 19.88 -13.01 1.70
C VAL A 242 20.39 -14.15 0.81
N LYS A 243 21.38 -13.89 -0.07
CA LYS A 243 21.89 -14.81 -1.08
C LYS A 243 22.09 -16.26 -0.62
N ASP A 244 22.70 -16.45 0.55
CA ASP A 244 23.07 -17.77 1.09
C ASP A 244 22.13 -18.23 2.22
N LYS A 245 20.88 -17.71 2.27
CA LYS A 245 19.84 -18.04 3.26
C LYS A 245 18.68 -18.82 2.64
N THR A 246 18.10 -19.74 3.41
CA THR A 246 16.89 -20.50 3.02
C THR A 246 15.62 -19.66 3.25
N PRO A 247 14.66 -19.61 2.32
CA PRO A 247 13.36 -18.96 2.55
C PRO A 247 12.49 -19.74 3.54
N SER A 248 11.62 -19.02 4.25
CA SER A 248 10.35 -19.56 4.74
C SER A 248 9.37 -19.62 3.56
N THR A 249 8.65 -20.73 3.38
CA THR A 249 7.78 -20.93 2.21
C THR A 249 6.33 -21.24 2.58
N ALA A 250 5.40 -20.78 1.73
CA ALA A 250 3.98 -21.12 1.79
C ALA A 250 3.42 -21.30 0.36
N ILE A 251 2.33 -22.05 0.23
CA ILE A 251 1.50 -22.12 -0.97
C ILE A 251 0.08 -21.78 -0.57
N ASP A 252 -0.53 -20.80 -1.23
CA ASP A 252 -1.85 -20.28 -0.87
C ASP A 252 -3.01 -21.06 -1.52
N HIS A 253 -4.23 -20.57 -1.32
CA HIS A 253 -5.46 -21.16 -1.86
C HIS A 253 -5.61 -21.07 -3.40
N LEU A 254 -4.80 -20.25 -4.08
CA LEU A 254 -4.76 -20.12 -5.54
C LEU A 254 -3.56 -20.87 -6.16
N GLY A 255 -2.74 -21.53 -5.33
CA GLY A 255 -1.51 -22.19 -5.77
C GLY A 255 -0.32 -21.25 -5.94
N VAL A 256 -0.44 -19.97 -5.55
CA VAL A 256 0.69 -19.04 -5.56
C VAL A 256 1.74 -19.54 -4.58
N LYS A 257 3.01 -19.58 -5.01
CA LYS A 257 4.15 -19.91 -4.16
C LYS A 257 4.70 -18.63 -3.55
N HIS A 258 4.78 -18.59 -2.22
CA HIS A 258 5.28 -17.47 -1.44
C HIS A 258 6.61 -17.85 -0.79
N GLU A 259 7.64 -17.04 -0.98
CA GLU A 259 8.97 -17.26 -0.40
C GLU A 259 9.46 -16.00 0.31
N MET A 260 9.91 -16.14 1.56
CA MET A 260 10.31 -15.01 2.39
C MET A 260 11.62 -15.26 3.14
N TRP A 261 12.58 -14.36 2.99
CA TRP A 261 13.88 -14.39 3.65
C TRP A 261 14.01 -13.26 4.66
N ARG A 262 14.68 -13.50 5.80
CA ARG A 262 14.99 -12.45 6.78
C ARG A 262 16.27 -11.70 6.39
N VAL A 263 16.15 -10.38 6.29
CA VAL A 263 17.24 -9.43 5.97
C VAL A 263 17.63 -8.75 7.27
N ASP A 264 18.68 -9.25 7.92
CA ASP A 264 19.19 -8.84 9.23
C ASP A 264 20.61 -8.24 9.16
N ASP A 265 21.18 -8.11 7.96
CA ASP A 265 22.45 -7.42 7.73
C ASP A 265 22.28 -5.88 7.78
N LEU A 266 23.04 -5.24 8.65
CA LEU A 266 23.00 -3.80 8.89
C LEU A 266 23.55 -2.98 7.72
N GLU A 267 24.49 -3.51 6.92
CA GLU A 267 25.00 -2.81 5.74
C GLU A 267 23.91 -2.75 4.65
N THR A 268 23.19 -3.85 4.44
CA THR A 268 22.00 -3.93 3.59
C THR A 268 20.89 -3.01 4.09
N HIS A 269 20.64 -2.93 5.41
CA HIS A 269 19.65 -1.99 5.98
C HIS A 269 19.99 -0.54 5.63
N ALA A 270 21.23 -0.11 5.88
CA ALA A 270 21.64 1.27 5.64
C ALA A 270 21.58 1.65 4.15
N LYS A 271 22.00 0.75 3.25
CA LYS A 271 21.88 0.94 1.79
C LYS A 271 20.42 1.02 1.35
N LEU A 272 19.57 0.12 1.85
CA LEU A 272 18.14 0.09 1.53
C LEU A 272 17.45 1.39 1.94
N GLN A 273 17.73 1.89 3.15
CA GLN A 273 17.20 3.16 3.64
C GLN A 273 17.69 4.34 2.79
N ALA A 274 18.99 4.39 2.46
CA ALA A 274 19.55 5.45 1.62
C ALA A 274 18.98 5.45 0.19
N LEU A 275 18.75 4.28 -0.41
CA LEU A 275 18.14 4.16 -1.75
C LEU A 275 16.65 4.53 -1.76
N MET A 276 15.93 4.32 -0.65
CA MET A 276 14.50 4.62 -0.55
C MET A 276 14.19 6.04 -0.07
N ALA A 277 15.13 6.73 0.60
CA ALA A 277 14.89 8.00 1.29
C ALA A 277 14.18 9.06 0.43
N ASP A 278 14.64 9.30 -0.81
CA ASP A 278 14.09 10.33 -1.71
C ASP A 278 13.02 9.77 -2.68
N LYS A 279 12.58 8.52 -2.54
CA LYS A 279 11.59 7.90 -3.44
C LYS A 279 10.15 8.15 -2.94
N PRO A 280 9.22 8.61 -3.80
CA PRO A 280 7.80 8.59 -3.48
C PRO A 280 7.29 7.15 -3.43
N ILE A 281 6.31 6.90 -2.56
CA ILE A 281 5.67 5.58 -2.41
C ILE A 281 4.20 5.71 -2.78
N PHE A 282 3.75 4.92 -3.74
CA PHE A 282 2.37 4.91 -4.20
C PHE A 282 1.66 3.65 -3.69
N ILE A 283 0.57 3.81 -2.93
CA ILE A 283 -0.18 2.67 -2.42
C ILE A 283 -0.92 2.01 -3.59
N ALA A 284 -0.54 0.77 -3.93
CA ALA A 284 -1.24 -0.10 -4.85
C ALA A 284 -2.48 -0.74 -4.21
N ASP A 285 -2.37 -1.17 -2.95
CA ASP A 285 -3.44 -1.85 -2.21
C ASP A 285 -3.35 -1.53 -0.71
N GLY A 286 -4.49 -1.50 -0.03
CA GLY A 286 -4.53 -1.29 1.42
C GLY A 286 -4.57 0.19 1.83
N HIS A 287 -5.08 1.08 0.98
CA HIS A 287 -5.33 2.49 1.31
C HIS A 287 -6.03 2.66 2.66
N HIS A 288 -7.12 1.91 2.91
CA HIS A 288 -7.84 1.93 4.19
C HIS A 288 -6.99 1.44 5.36
N ARG A 289 -6.06 0.50 5.13
CA ARG A 289 -5.13 0.01 6.17
C ARG A 289 -4.11 1.10 6.54
N TYR A 290 -3.56 1.82 5.55
CA TYR A 290 -2.70 2.97 5.79
C TYR A 290 -3.45 4.12 6.49
N GLU A 291 -4.65 4.50 6.00
CA GLU A 291 -5.52 5.50 6.63
C GLU A 291 -5.95 5.10 8.05
N THR A 292 -6.03 3.80 8.34
CA THR A 292 -6.28 3.27 9.69
C THR A 292 -5.06 3.44 10.58
N SER A 293 -3.85 3.08 10.14
CA SER A 293 -2.63 3.32 10.91
C SER A 293 -2.41 4.81 11.20
N VAL A 294 -2.73 5.71 10.26
CA VAL A 294 -2.73 7.17 10.50
C VAL A 294 -3.70 7.55 11.63
N ALA A 295 -4.93 7.04 11.60
CA ALA A 295 -5.95 7.35 12.62
C ALA A 295 -5.67 6.70 13.99
N ASP A 296 -5.07 5.50 14.00
CA ASP A 296 -4.65 4.82 15.22
C ASP A 296 -3.48 5.54 15.90
N ARG A 297 -2.47 5.96 15.13
CA ARG A 297 -1.38 6.84 15.59
C ARG A 297 -1.95 8.11 16.25
N ASP A 298 -2.83 8.82 15.55
CA ASP A 298 -3.32 10.12 16.02
C ASP A 298 -4.15 10.00 17.29
N ALA A 299 -4.94 8.94 17.41
CA ALA A 299 -5.66 8.68 18.65
C ALA A 299 -4.72 8.22 19.78
N PHE A 300 -3.76 7.32 19.51
CA PHE A 300 -2.79 6.87 20.50
C PHE A 300 -1.95 8.02 21.04
N LEU A 301 -1.46 8.93 20.20
CA LEU A 301 -0.68 10.10 20.64
C LEU A 301 -1.52 11.18 21.35
N ALA A 302 -2.85 11.19 21.16
CA ALA A 302 -3.77 12.02 21.94
C ALA A 302 -4.14 11.39 23.30
N GLU A 303 -4.22 10.06 23.35
CA GLU A 303 -4.44 9.26 24.57
C GLU A 303 -3.15 9.15 25.42
N HIS A 304 -1.97 9.21 24.79
CA HIS A 304 -0.63 9.12 25.38
C HIS A 304 0.30 10.27 24.93
N PRO A 305 0.14 11.50 25.46
CA PRO A 305 1.00 12.64 25.12
C PRO A 305 2.50 12.43 25.43
N GLU A 306 2.84 11.53 26.36
CA GLU A 306 4.22 11.13 26.65
C GLU A 306 4.93 10.44 25.48
N ALA A 307 4.18 9.83 24.55
CA ALA A 307 4.72 9.25 23.32
C ALA A 307 4.87 10.28 22.18
N ALA A 308 4.45 11.53 22.37
CA ALA A 308 4.45 12.57 21.32
C ALA A 308 5.86 12.99 20.85
N ASP A 309 6.86 12.90 21.73
CA ASP A 309 8.27 13.17 21.40
C ASP A 309 9.06 11.91 20.96
N ASP A 310 8.53 10.71 21.21
CA ASP A 310 9.16 9.43 20.86
C ASP A 310 8.96 9.13 19.36
N LEU A 311 9.83 9.67 18.51
CA LEU A 311 9.78 9.51 17.05
C LEU A 311 9.98 8.07 16.57
N GLU A 312 10.53 7.20 17.40
CA GLU A 312 10.75 5.78 17.12
C GLU A 312 9.58 4.90 17.64
N HIS A 313 8.52 5.52 18.19
CA HIS A 313 7.39 4.77 18.76
C HIS A 313 6.68 3.91 17.70
N PRO A 314 6.44 2.61 17.97
CA PRO A 314 5.81 1.69 17.02
C PRO A 314 4.51 2.17 16.36
N CYS A 315 3.69 2.99 17.04
CA CYS A 315 2.44 3.52 16.48
C CYS A 315 2.64 4.43 15.26
N ARG A 316 3.83 5.01 15.08
CA ARG A 316 4.14 5.96 14.00
C ARG A 316 4.37 5.27 12.65
N PHE A 317 4.26 3.95 12.58
CA PHE A 317 4.67 3.18 11.41
C PHE A 317 3.60 2.18 10.97
N ALA A 318 3.48 1.97 9.66
CA ALA A 318 2.66 0.92 9.07
C ALA A 318 3.53 -0.19 8.48
N LEU A 319 3.10 -1.44 8.64
CA LEU A 319 3.63 -2.58 7.87
C LEU A 319 3.31 -2.41 6.38
N MET A 320 4.32 -2.45 5.53
CA MET A 320 4.18 -2.30 4.09
C MET A 320 5.11 -3.28 3.34
N MET A 321 4.61 -3.84 2.24
CA MET A 321 5.45 -4.44 1.20
C MET A 321 5.74 -3.37 0.14
N PHE A 322 7.00 -3.25 -0.25
CA PHE A 322 7.46 -2.35 -1.29
C PHE A 322 7.89 -3.17 -2.51
N VAL A 323 7.36 -2.86 -3.69
CA VAL A 323 7.77 -3.44 -4.99
C VAL A 323 8.17 -2.31 -5.95
N GLY A 324 9.20 -2.53 -6.77
CA GLY A 324 9.58 -1.57 -7.82
C GLY A 324 8.52 -1.53 -8.92
N MET A 325 8.18 -0.35 -9.44
CA MET A 325 7.26 -0.20 -10.58
C MET A 325 7.76 -0.88 -11.87
N SER A 326 9.05 -1.24 -11.90
CA SER A 326 9.78 -1.98 -12.95
C SER A 326 9.89 -3.49 -12.69
N ASP A 327 9.22 -4.05 -11.68
CA ASP A 327 9.21 -5.49 -11.42
C ASP A 327 8.31 -6.21 -12.46
N PRO A 328 8.82 -7.21 -13.21
CA PRO A 328 8.09 -7.84 -14.30
C PRO A 328 6.91 -8.73 -13.84
N GLY A 329 6.84 -9.09 -12.55
CA GLY A 329 5.69 -9.78 -11.96
C GLY A 329 4.62 -8.85 -11.39
N LEU A 330 4.76 -7.52 -11.56
CA LEU A 330 3.77 -6.54 -11.12
C LEU A 330 2.58 -6.45 -12.09
N LEU A 331 1.75 -7.49 -12.11
CA LEU A 331 0.57 -7.54 -12.98
C LEU A 331 -0.65 -6.82 -12.38
N ILE A 332 -1.37 -6.12 -13.25
CA ILE A 332 -2.71 -5.57 -13.00
C ILE A 332 -3.70 -6.38 -13.83
N LEU A 333 -4.63 -7.09 -13.18
CA LEU A 333 -5.73 -7.77 -13.86
C LEU A 333 -6.88 -6.81 -14.15
N PRO A 334 -7.72 -7.11 -15.16
CA PRO A 334 -8.94 -6.33 -15.39
C PRO A 334 -9.87 -6.38 -14.17
N THR A 335 -10.71 -5.36 -14.08
CA THR A 335 -11.76 -5.26 -13.06
C THR A 335 -13.07 -5.01 -13.79
N HIS A 336 -13.74 -6.07 -14.21
CA HIS A 336 -15.01 -5.98 -14.91
C HIS A 336 -16.09 -5.44 -13.96
N ARG A 337 -17.07 -4.70 -14.51
CA ARG A 337 -18.19 -4.15 -13.73
C ARG A 337 -19.44 -4.98 -13.99
N LEU A 338 -20.13 -5.37 -12.92
CA LEU A 338 -21.43 -6.03 -12.95
C LEU A 338 -22.46 -5.02 -12.45
N VAL A 339 -23.26 -4.46 -13.36
CA VAL A 339 -24.10 -3.29 -13.12
C VAL A 339 -25.56 -3.71 -12.93
N SER A 340 -26.11 -3.41 -11.75
CA SER A 340 -27.54 -3.57 -11.44
C SER A 340 -28.21 -2.21 -11.28
N GLY A 341 -29.52 -2.14 -11.51
CA GLY A 341 -30.31 -0.91 -11.47
C GLY A 341 -30.64 -0.33 -12.85
N LEU A 342 -30.61 -1.16 -13.89
CA LEU A 342 -30.96 -0.86 -15.28
C LEU A 342 -31.98 -1.91 -15.79
N PRO A 343 -33.16 -2.01 -15.14
CA PRO A 343 -34.04 -3.17 -15.29
C PRO A 343 -34.61 -3.30 -16.71
N GLY A 344 -34.38 -4.46 -17.34
CA GLY A 344 -34.88 -4.74 -18.69
C GLY A 344 -34.04 -4.15 -19.84
N LEU A 345 -32.83 -3.65 -19.56
CA LEU A 345 -31.91 -3.16 -20.58
C LEU A 345 -31.56 -4.24 -21.61
N THR A 346 -31.91 -4.02 -22.88
CA THR A 346 -31.56 -4.87 -24.03
C THR A 346 -30.34 -4.32 -24.78
N ALA A 347 -29.67 -5.18 -25.54
CA ALA A 347 -28.54 -4.77 -26.39
C ALA A 347 -28.95 -3.71 -27.43
N GLU A 348 -30.17 -3.78 -27.95
CA GLU A 348 -30.71 -2.77 -28.89
C GLU A 348 -30.84 -1.39 -28.21
N THR A 349 -31.37 -1.36 -26.99
CA THR A 349 -31.50 -0.11 -26.21
C THR A 349 -30.13 0.45 -25.82
N LEU A 350 -29.20 -0.41 -25.42
CA LEU A 350 -27.83 -0.03 -25.07
C LEU A 350 -27.07 0.50 -26.29
N ALA A 351 -27.13 -0.19 -27.43
CA ALA A 351 -26.52 0.27 -28.66
C ALA A 351 -27.07 1.65 -29.08
N ALA A 352 -28.38 1.87 -28.99
CA ALA A 352 -28.99 3.16 -29.29
C ALA A 352 -28.55 4.30 -28.34
N ARG A 353 -28.21 3.99 -27.07
CA ARG A 353 -27.63 4.97 -26.12
C ARG A 353 -26.14 5.23 -26.35
N LEU A 354 -25.37 4.22 -26.75
CA LEU A 354 -23.94 4.33 -27.03
C LEU A 354 -23.63 4.96 -28.40
N ALA A 355 -24.52 4.76 -29.39
CA ALA A 355 -24.32 5.15 -30.79
C ALA A 355 -23.97 6.62 -31.10
N PRO A 356 -24.21 7.65 -30.26
CA PRO A 356 -23.68 8.99 -30.51
C PRO A 356 -22.15 9.06 -30.38
N GLU A 357 -21.60 8.45 -29.33
CA GLU A 357 -20.19 8.58 -28.93
C GLU A 357 -19.33 7.37 -29.35
N PHE A 358 -19.96 6.20 -29.53
CA PHE A 358 -19.30 4.93 -29.83
C PHE A 358 -19.69 4.37 -31.20
N ASP A 359 -18.74 3.71 -31.86
CA ASP A 359 -19.03 2.67 -32.86
C ASP A 359 -19.34 1.37 -32.12
N VAL A 360 -20.51 0.79 -32.41
CA VAL A 360 -21.07 -0.35 -31.67
C VAL A 360 -21.43 -1.47 -32.64
N GLU A 361 -20.94 -2.68 -32.37
CA GLU A 361 -21.21 -3.86 -33.18
C GLU A 361 -21.63 -5.06 -32.31
N PRO A 362 -22.58 -5.90 -32.75
CA PRO A 362 -22.92 -7.14 -32.05
C PRO A 362 -21.80 -8.17 -32.21
N VAL A 363 -21.53 -8.94 -31.16
CA VAL A 363 -20.52 -10.01 -31.16
C VAL A 363 -21.09 -11.30 -30.60
N ASP A 364 -20.61 -12.44 -31.11
CA ASP A 364 -21.20 -13.76 -30.85
C ASP A 364 -21.12 -14.19 -29.37
N SER A 365 -20.10 -13.73 -28.64
CA SER A 365 -19.93 -14.06 -27.22
C SER A 365 -19.05 -13.06 -26.46
N GLN A 366 -19.02 -13.24 -25.13
CA GLN A 366 -18.12 -12.56 -24.21
C GLN A 366 -16.64 -12.79 -24.55
N GLU A 367 -16.28 -14.00 -24.94
CA GLU A 367 -14.90 -14.38 -25.30
C GLU A 367 -14.47 -13.71 -26.62
N ALA A 368 -15.40 -13.55 -27.58
CA ALA A 368 -15.15 -12.77 -28.78
C ALA A 368 -14.93 -11.28 -28.46
N ALA A 369 -15.77 -10.70 -27.58
CA ALA A 369 -15.59 -9.34 -27.08
C ALA A 369 -14.23 -9.16 -26.37
N TRP A 370 -13.88 -10.08 -25.46
CA TRP A 370 -12.61 -10.04 -24.74
C TRP A 370 -11.40 -10.16 -25.66
N THR A 371 -11.43 -11.10 -26.62
CA THR A 371 -10.34 -11.27 -27.60
C THR A 371 -10.03 -9.97 -28.32
N LEU A 372 -11.07 -9.18 -28.66
CA LEU A 372 -10.90 -7.90 -29.34
C LEU A 372 -10.40 -6.78 -28.41
N ILE A 373 -10.78 -6.77 -27.12
CA ILE A 373 -10.24 -5.83 -26.13
C ILE A 373 -8.76 -6.12 -25.87
N ASP A 374 -8.43 -7.36 -25.55
CA ASP A 374 -7.10 -7.82 -25.12
C ASP A 374 -6.07 -7.69 -26.24
N ALA A 375 -6.39 -8.12 -27.46
CA ALA A 375 -5.50 -8.02 -28.62
C ALA A 375 -5.16 -6.58 -29.05
N GLN A 376 -5.87 -5.57 -28.51
CA GLN A 376 -5.61 -4.15 -28.74
C GLN A 376 -5.01 -3.45 -27.51
N ALA A 377 -5.11 -4.04 -26.31
CA ALA A 377 -4.84 -3.40 -25.01
C ALA A 377 -5.54 -2.03 -24.82
N ALA A 378 -6.63 -1.82 -25.57
CA ALA A 378 -7.26 -0.52 -25.79
C ALA A 378 -8.14 -0.11 -24.61
N GLN A 379 -7.94 1.10 -24.10
CA GLN A 379 -8.77 1.68 -23.03
C GLN A 379 -10.12 2.15 -23.57
N GLU A 380 -10.17 2.49 -24.85
CA GLU A 380 -11.31 3.02 -25.58
C GLU A 380 -12.26 1.94 -26.11
N VAL A 381 -11.98 0.65 -25.86
CA VAL A 381 -12.75 -0.50 -26.33
C VAL A 381 -13.39 -1.25 -25.15
N PHE A 382 -14.68 -1.52 -25.27
CA PHE A 382 -15.55 -2.09 -24.23
C PHE A 382 -16.34 -3.28 -24.75
N GLY A 383 -16.60 -4.24 -23.87
CA GLY A 383 -17.50 -5.37 -24.14
C GLY A 383 -18.70 -5.31 -23.22
N PHE A 384 -19.91 -5.30 -23.77
CA PHE A 384 -21.14 -5.16 -23.00
C PHE A 384 -22.06 -6.37 -23.19
N GLY A 385 -22.49 -7.00 -22.09
CA GLY A 385 -23.43 -8.13 -22.10
C GLY A 385 -24.72 -7.77 -21.37
N THR A 386 -25.88 -7.89 -22.03
CA THR A 386 -27.19 -7.52 -21.46
C THR A 386 -28.00 -8.74 -21.03
N ARG A 387 -28.48 -8.76 -19.78
CA ARG A 387 -29.18 -9.92 -19.21
C ARG A 387 -30.59 -10.14 -19.79
N ALA A 388 -31.25 -9.07 -20.26
CA ALA A 388 -32.63 -9.15 -20.74
C ALA A 388 -32.79 -9.95 -22.04
N ASP A 389 -31.75 -10.03 -22.87
CA ASP A 389 -31.73 -10.73 -24.16
C ASP A 389 -30.52 -11.67 -24.35
N GLY A 390 -29.58 -11.70 -23.39
CA GLY A 390 -28.38 -12.56 -23.41
C GLY A 390 -27.34 -12.16 -24.47
N ARG A 391 -27.45 -10.97 -25.06
CA ARG A 391 -26.62 -10.53 -26.19
C ARG A 391 -25.36 -9.80 -25.74
N TRP A 392 -24.34 -9.85 -26.60
CA TRP A 392 -23.09 -9.13 -26.42
C TRP A 392 -22.86 -8.09 -27.53
N LEU A 393 -22.26 -6.97 -27.14
CA LEU A 393 -21.81 -5.88 -27.99
C LEU A 393 -20.33 -5.62 -27.74
N LEU A 394 -19.60 -5.25 -28.80
CA LEU A 394 -18.36 -4.48 -28.68
C LEU A 394 -18.69 -3.00 -28.93
N ALA A 395 -18.04 -2.10 -28.19
CA ALA A 395 -18.15 -0.66 -28.41
C ALA A 395 -16.76 0.00 -28.37
N ARG A 396 -16.47 0.87 -29.34
CA ARG A 396 -15.24 1.68 -29.41
C ARG A 396 -15.58 3.16 -29.37
N LEU A 397 -14.95 3.93 -28.49
CA LEU A 397 -15.12 5.38 -28.44
C LEU A 397 -14.61 6.03 -29.74
N ARG A 398 -15.38 6.98 -30.31
CA ARG A 398 -15.00 7.69 -31.55
C ARG A 398 -14.07 8.88 -31.34
N SER A 399 -14.23 9.59 -30.21
CA SER A 399 -13.49 10.80 -29.89
C SER A 399 -13.52 11.07 -28.39
N ASP A 400 -12.45 11.68 -27.88
CA ASP A 400 -12.33 12.12 -26.49
C ASP A 400 -13.12 13.43 -26.22
N ASP A 401 -13.62 14.12 -27.26
CA ASP A 401 -14.30 15.42 -27.19
C ASP A 401 -15.32 15.53 -26.04
N THR A 402 -16.07 14.47 -25.77
CA THR A 402 -17.12 14.45 -24.74
C THR A 402 -16.55 14.18 -23.35
N MET A 403 -15.50 13.37 -23.21
CA MET A 403 -14.75 13.23 -21.94
C MET A 403 -14.02 14.52 -21.58
N ASP A 404 -13.48 15.24 -22.57
CA ASP A 404 -12.89 16.57 -22.40
C ASP A 404 -13.87 17.61 -21.84
N ARG A 405 -15.17 17.46 -22.09
CA ARG A 405 -16.22 18.29 -21.50
C ARG A 405 -16.72 17.78 -20.14
N LEU A 406 -16.87 16.47 -19.98
CA LEU A 406 -17.41 15.84 -18.75
C LEU A 406 -16.41 15.80 -17.58
N ALA A 407 -15.10 15.74 -17.88
CA ALA A 407 -14.01 15.66 -16.91
C ALA A 407 -12.93 16.72 -17.18
N ALA A 408 -13.38 17.95 -17.50
CA ALA A 408 -12.52 19.10 -17.81
C ALA A 408 -11.54 19.50 -16.68
N ASP A 409 -11.80 19.04 -15.45
CA ASP A 409 -11.01 19.19 -14.24
C ASP A 409 -9.90 18.13 -14.06
N GLN A 410 -9.99 17.01 -14.76
CA GLN A 410 -9.01 15.90 -14.74
C GLN A 410 -8.04 16.02 -15.94
N SER A 411 -6.90 15.34 -15.90
CA SER A 411 -5.90 15.38 -16.99
C SER A 411 -6.26 14.46 -18.18
N PRO A 412 -5.66 14.66 -19.38
CA PRO A 412 -5.93 13.82 -20.55
C PRO A 412 -5.69 12.32 -20.28
N ASP A 413 -4.62 12.00 -19.56
CA ASP A 413 -4.26 10.63 -19.18
C ASP A 413 -5.32 9.99 -18.25
N TRP A 414 -6.00 10.80 -17.43
CA TRP A 414 -7.12 10.33 -16.60
C TRP A 414 -8.38 10.14 -17.43
N ARG A 415 -8.65 11.04 -18.39
CA ARG A 415 -9.80 10.97 -19.31
C ARG A 415 -9.73 9.75 -20.22
N ALA A 416 -8.52 9.40 -20.68
CA ALA A 416 -8.25 8.26 -21.55
C ALA A 416 -8.28 6.90 -20.84
N LEU A 417 -8.40 6.83 -19.51
CA LEU A 417 -8.58 5.55 -18.81
C LEU A 417 -9.95 4.95 -19.15
N GLY A 418 -9.98 3.67 -19.53
CA GLY A 418 -11.23 2.97 -19.87
C GLY A 418 -12.20 2.92 -18.69
N VAL A 419 -11.66 2.84 -17.48
CA VAL A 419 -12.44 2.91 -16.22
C VAL A 419 -13.05 4.30 -15.97
N SER A 420 -12.39 5.38 -16.40
CA SER A 420 -12.93 6.74 -16.34
C SER A 420 -14.01 6.95 -17.40
N ILE A 421 -13.77 6.48 -18.64
CA ILE A 421 -14.74 6.53 -19.75
C ILE A 421 -16.00 5.74 -19.38
N LEU A 422 -15.87 4.51 -18.89
CA LEU A 422 -17.00 3.68 -18.47
C LEU A 422 -17.84 4.38 -17.39
N HIS A 423 -17.20 4.94 -16.36
CA HIS A 423 -17.95 5.57 -15.27
C HIS A 423 -18.54 6.91 -15.68
N ARG A 424 -17.74 7.83 -16.24
CA ARG A 424 -18.18 9.20 -16.57
C ARG A 424 -19.05 9.30 -17.82
N LEU A 425 -18.68 8.61 -18.89
CA LEU A 425 -19.40 8.72 -20.17
C LEU A 425 -20.54 7.71 -20.24
N VAL A 426 -20.27 6.43 -19.96
CA VAL A 426 -21.32 5.39 -20.13
C VAL A 426 -22.32 5.41 -18.98
N LEU A 427 -21.88 5.24 -17.74
CA LEU A 427 -22.79 5.08 -16.59
C LEU A 427 -23.38 6.41 -16.10
N ASP A 428 -22.55 7.42 -15.82
CA ASP A 428 -22.96 8.72 -15.25
C ASP A 428 -23.65 9.65 -16.27
N HIS A 429 -23.52 9.41 -17.58
CA HIS A 429 -24.04 10.29 -18.64
C HIS A 429 -24.97 9.59 -19.62
N LEU A 430 -24.50 8.61 -20.40
CA LEU A 430 -25.30 7.98 -21.47
C LEU A 430 -26.42 7.05 -20.96
N LEU A 431 -26.25 6.43 -19.79
CA LEU A 431 -27.26 5.53 -19.17
C LEU A 431 -27.96 6.16 -17.96
N ALA A 432 -27.69 7.43 -17.65
CA ALA A 432 -28.20 8.12 -16.47
C ALA A 432 -29.73 8.27 -16.42
N ASP A 433 -30.40 8.23 -17.59
CA ASP A 433 -31.86 8.33 -17.68
C ASP A 433 -32.58 6.97 -17.59
N LEU A 434 -31.84 5.86 -17.59
CA LEU A 434 -32.39 4.50 -17.56
C LEU A 434 -32.51 3.90 -16.15
N GLY A 435 -31.95 4.54 -15.12
CA GLY A 435 -32.06 4.04 -13.75
C GLY A 435 -31.02 4.59 -12.78
N THR A 436 -30.44 3.72 -11.96
CA THR A 436 -29.39 4.09 -10.99
C THR A 436 -28.34 2.99 -10.94
N PRO A 437 -27.30 3.06 -11.80
CA PRO A 437 -26.24 2.07 -11.88
C PRO A 437 -25.57 1.80 -10.52
N ARG A 438 -25.47 0.53 -10.14
CA ARG A 438 -24.71 0.07 -8.98
C ARG A 438 -23.77 -1.05 -9.41
N CYS A 439 -22.46 -0.80 -9.34
CA CYS A 439 -21.43 -1.75 -9.75
C CYS A 439 -21.05 -2.70 -8.61
N ARG A 440 -21.08 -4.00 -8.87
CA ARG A 440 -20.15 -4.98 -8.29
C ARG A 440 -18.94 -5.14 -9.22
N TYR A 441 -17.88 -5.76 -8.73
CA TYR A 441 -16.60 -5.88 -9.43
C TYR A 441 -16.13 -7.33 -9.40
N VAL A 442 -15.62 -7.83 -10.52
CA VAL A 442 -15.07 -9.19 -10.68
C VAL A 442 -13.84 -9.16 -11.58
N HIS A 443 -13.03 -10.22 -11.55
CA HIS A 443 -11.69 -10.23 -12.15
C HIS A 443 -11.52 -11.27 -13.26
N THR A 444 -12.55 -12.08 -13.52
CA THR A 444 -12.55 -13.09 -14.58
C THR A 444 -13.78 -12.97 -15.48
N LEU A 445 -13.62 -13.47 -16.71
CA LEU A 445 -14.75 -13.69 -17.62
C LEU A 445 -15.76 -14.69 -17.02
N ALA A 446 -15.28 -15.71 -16.29
CA ALA A 446 -16.11 -16.78 -15.74
C ALA A 446 -17.11 -16.29 -14.68
N GLU A 447 -16.67 -15.43 -13.75
CA GLU A 447 -17.57 -14.76 -12.78
C GLU A 447 -18.61 -13.92 -13.51
N THR A 448 -18.16 -13.12 -14.49
CA THR A 448 -19.03 -12.25 -15.29
C THR A 448 -20.10 -13.03 -16.05
N ARG A 449 -19.74 -14.19 -16.61
CA ARG A 449 -20.64 -15.10 -17.34
C ARG A 449 -21.66 -15.77 -16.42
N ALA A 450 -21.21 -16.19 -15.23
CA ALA A 450 -22.07 -16.81 -14.22
C ALA A 450 -23.12 -15.82 -13.71
N ASP A 451 -22.70 -14.57 -13.42
CA ASP A 451 -23.58 -13.52 -12.91
C ASP A 451 -24.59 -13.04 -13.95
N LEU A 452 -24.18 -12.86 -15.20
CA LEU A 452 -25.10 -12.45 -16.28
C LEU A 452 -26.12 -13.55 -16.62
N ALA A 453 -25.82 -14.82 -16.32
CA ALA A 453 -26.73 -15.94 -16.48
C ALA A 453 -27.67 -16.16 -15.27
N ASP A 454 -27.46 -15.46 -14.16
CA ASP A 454 -28.28 -15.58 -12.95
C ASP A 454 -29.57 -14.73 -13.06
N PRO A 455 -30.78 -15.31 -12.84
CA PRO A 455 -32.03 -14.55 -12.78
C PRO A 455 -32.06 -13.39 -11.77
N GLU A 456 -31.22 -13.41 -10.73
CA GLU A 456 -31.06 -12.34 -9.73
C GLU A 456 -29.75 -11.52 -9.93
N GLY A 457 -29.00 -11.80 -11.00
CA GLY A 457 -27.71 -11.17 -11.33
C GLY A 457 -27.78 -9.73 -11.88
N CYS A 458 -26.65 -9.25 -12.39
CA CYS A 458 -26.53 -7.90 -12.98
C CYS A 458 -27.40 -7.69 -14.23
N ASP A 459 -27.87 -6.47 -14.46
CA ASP A 459 -28.62 -6.12 -15.67
C ASP A 459 -27.69 -5.99 -16.89
N LEU A 460 -26.46 -5.53 -16.64
CA LEU A 460 -25.42 -5.26 -17.62
C LEU A 460 -24.04 -5.67 -17.09
N ALA A 461 -23.35 -6.53 -17.82
CA ALA A 461 -21.93 -6.81 -17.64
C ALA A 461 -21.08 -5.88 -18.52
N CYS A 462 -20.01 -5.30 -17.95
CA CYS A 462 -19.06 -4.43 -18.66
C CYS A 462 -17.63 -4.98 -18.53
N LEU A 463 -17.09 -5.48 -19.65
CA LEU A 463 -15.67 -5.76 -19.81
C LEU A 463 -14.90 -4.46 -20.09
N VAL A 464 -13.70 -4.38 -19.53
CA VAL A 464 -12.74 -3.28 -19.67
C VAL A 464 -11.33 -3.87 -19.76
N ALA A 465 -10.45 -3.24 -20.53
CA ALA A 465 -9.02 -3.51 -20.44
C ALA A 465 -8.50 -3.24 -19.00
N PRO A 466 -7.45 -3.94 -18.53
CA PRO A 466 -6.73 -3.52 -17.34
C PRO A 466 -6.09 -2.15 -17.54
N ALA A 467 -5.86 -1.41 -16.45
CA ALA A 467 -4.95 -0.27 -16.48
C ALA A 467 -3.49 -0.75 -16.59
N THR A 468 -2.67 -0.07 -17.39
CA THR A 468 -1.25 -0.41 -17.55
C THR A 468 -0.39 0.16 -16.42
N MET A 469 0.80 -0.42 -16.20
CA MET A 469 1.76 0.15 -15.24
C MET A 469 2.20 1.57 -15.62
N ASP A 470 2.30 1.88 -16.92
CA ASP A 470 2.64 3.23 -17.40
C ASP A 470 1.53 4.25 -17.10
N GLN A 471 0.25 3.85 -17.21
CA GLN A 471 -0.89 4.70 -16.82
C GLN A 471 -0.90 4.96 -15.30
N VAL A 472 -0.69 3.92 -14.50
CA VAL A 472 -0.56 4.05 -13.04
C VAL A 472 0.60 4.97 -12.68
N ALA A 473 1.79 4.76 -13.26
CA ALA A 473 2.98 5.56 -13.01
C ALA A 473 2.81 7.03 -13.45
N THR A 474 2.16 7.26 -14.60
CA THR A 474 1.92 8.62 -15.14
C THR A 474 0.99 9.42 -14.22
N LEU A 475 -0.15 8.86 -13.84
CA LEU A 475 -1.11 9.52 -12.94
C LEU A 475 -0.53 9.69 -11.52
N ALA A 476 0.14 8.65 -11.01
CA ALA A 476 0.88 8.70 -9.75
C ALA A 476 1.93 9.81 -9.73
N SER A 477 2.70 10.01 -10.82
CA SER A 477 3.71 11.07 -10.91
C SER A 477 3.14 12.49 -10.80
N ARG A 478 1.85 12.66 -11.15
CA ARG A 478 1.10 13.92 -11.04
C ARG A 478 0.30 14.04 -9.74
N LEU A 479 0.36 13.04 -8.87
CA LEU A 479 -0.48 12.88 -7.66
C LEU A 479 -1.98 12.83 -7.96
N GLU A 480 -2.34 12.45 -9.19
CA GLU A 480 -3.72 12.35 -9.67
C GLU A 480 -4.30 10.96 -9.36
N LYS A 481 -5.55 10.91 -8.87
CA LYS A 481 -6.16 9.67 -8.39
C LYS A 481 -7.06 9.03 -9.43
N MET A 482 -6.79 7.77 -9.75
CA MET A 482 -7.67 6.94 -10.57
C MET A 482 -9.05 6.77 -9.89
N PRO A 483 -10.13 6.53 -10.67
CA PRO A 483 -11.44 6.14 -10.14
C PRO A 483 -11.35 4.96 -9.17
N ALA A 484 -12.32 4.82 -8.25
CA ALA A 484 -12.37 3.65 -7.37
C ALA A 484 -12.48 2.33 -8.17
N LYS A 485 -11.74 1.30 -7.73
CA LYS A 485 -11.62 -0.01 -8.40
C LYS A 485 -11.12 0.08 -9.84
N SER A 486 -10.09 0.90 -10.07
CA SER A 486 -9.37 0.98 -11.35
C SER A 486 -8.38 -0.14 -11.54
N THR A 487 -7.71 -0.59 -10.47
CA THR A 487 -6.64 -1.59 -10.53
C THR A 487 -6.96 -2.83 -9.69
N TYR A 488 -6.47 -3.98 -10.14
CA TYR A 488 -6.36 -5.19 -9.31
C TYR A 488 -4.97 -5.79 -9.44
N PHE A 489 -4.06 -5.36 -8.58
CA PHE A 489 -2.72 -5.94 -8.51
C PHE A 489 -2.77 -7.40 -8.07
N TYR A 490 -2.26 -8.30 -8.92
CA TYR A 490 -2.29 -9.74 -8.73
C TYR A 490 -0.87 -10.33 -8.63
N PRO A 491 -0.64 -11.36 -7.80
CA PRO A 491 -1.50 -11.85 -6.72
C PRO A 491 -1.64 -10.83 -5.58
N LYS A 492 -2.55 -11.06 -4.64
CA LYS A 492 -2.66 -10.28 -3.40
C LYS A 492 -1.52 -10.61 -2.42
N LEU A 493 -1.40 -9.82 -1.35
CA LEU A 493 -0.38 -10.02 -0.31
C LEU A 493 -0.90 -10.94 0.81
N LEU A 494 -0.09 -11.91 1.20
CA LEU A 494 -0.47 -12.95 2.15
C LEU A 494 -0.26 -12.47 3.60
N SER A 495 -1.32 -12.51 4.41
CA SER A 495 -1.37 -12.09 5.82
C SER A 495 -0.90 -13.21 6.76
N GLY A 496 -0.24 -12.83 7.86
CA GLY A 496 0.32 -13.78 8.84
C GLY A 496 1.76 -14.26 8.54
N LEU A 497 2.37 -13.84 7.43
CA LEU A 497 3.82 -14.05 7.20
C LEU A 497 4.68 -13.19 8.14
N VAL A 498 4.28 -11.93 8.32
CA VAL A 498 4.92 -10.91 9.18
C VAL A 498 3.81 -10.13 9.87
N ILE A 499 3.85 -10.08 11.20
CA ILE A 499 2.95 -9.27 12.03
C ILE A 499 3.76 -8.13 12.64
N SER A 500 3.18 -6.93 12.69
CA SER A 500 3.89 -5.71 13.07
C SER A 500 3.24 -5.05 14.30
N PRO A 501 3.79 -5.22 15.51
CA PRO A 501 3.31 -4.51 16.69
C PRO A 501 3.42 -2.99 16.52
N ILE A 502 2.31 -2.29 16.74
CA ILE A 502 2.19 -0.82 16.76
C ILE A 502 2.02 -0.30 18.20
N ARG A 503 2.28 -1.16 19.18
CA ARG A 503 2.40 -0.93 20.63
C ARG A 503 3.63 -1.68 21.15
N ARG A 504 4.15 -1.29 22.32
CA ARG A 504 5.17 -2.03 23.06
C ARG A 504 4.52 -3.10 23.96
N ASP A 505 5.29 -4.08 24.42
CA ASP A 505 4.79 -5.24 25.19
C ASP A 505 4.20 -4.92 26.59
N HIS A 506 4.27 -3.66 27.02
CA HIS A 506 3.61 -3.14 28.23
C HIS A 506 2.45 -2.17 27.94
N GLU A 507 2.16 -1.95 26.66
CA GLU A 507 1.10 -1.11 26.10
C GLU A 507 0.03 -1.96 25.34
N SER A 508 0.23 -3.29 25.26
CA SER A 508 -0.55 -4.26 24.45
C SER A 508 -1.23 -5.34 25.28
#